data_AF-A0A3M0XC02-F1
#
_entry.id   AF-A0A3M0XC02-F1
#
_cell.length_a   1.000
_cell.length_b   1.000
_cell.length_c   1.000
_cell.angle_alpha   90.00
_cell.angle_beta   90.00
_cell.angle_gamma   90.00
#
_symmetry.space_group_name_H-M   'P 1'
#
loop_
_entity.id
_entity.type
_entity.pdbx_description
1 polymer ?
#
loop_
_entity_poly.entity_id
_entity_poly.type
_entity_poly.pdbx_seq_one_letter_code
_entity_poly.pdbx_strand_id
1 'polypeptide(L)'
;MRTQLRLEEGWSTLFILWAMLFVSSYAMTQADLIDGLHVIPLVATTAVFAGLLLAKSRFSPSTAHLFSFIYGLFLVFWLVSSLNVYFPEEMTARARVIDLIERQFAWLRKAFGGGTSRDGLIFVIQTSAIFWLLGYSAAWFTFRVPRLWRAIVPTGLVLLSVVYY
;
A
#
# COMPACT_ATOMS: atom_id res chain seq x y z
N MET A 1 -28.31 -2.49 -18.60
CA MET A 1 -27.14 -3.38 -18.45
C MET A 1 -27.23 -4.07 -17.09
N ARG A 2 -27.68 -5.32 -17.06
CA ARG A 2 -27.74 -6.14 -15.85
C ARG A 2 -26.38 -6.81 -15.67
N THR A 3 -25.58 -6.34 -14.72
CA THR A 3 -24.41 -7.07 -14.22
C THR A 3 -24.92 -8.26 -13.41
N GLN A 4 -25.22 -9.36 -14.10
CA GLN A 4 -25.47 -10.63 -13.45
C GLN A 4 -24.17 -11.09 -12.82
N LEU A 5 -24.21 -11.21 -11.49
CA LEU A 5 -23.20 -11.82 -10.66
C LEU A 5 -22.98 -13.28 -11.09
N ARG A 6 -22.03 -13.53 -12.00
CA ARG A 6 -21.34 -14.83 -12.02
C ARG A 6 -20.27 -14.78 -10.95
N LEU A 7 -20.69 -15.03 -9.71
CA LEU A 7 -19.86 -14.99 -8.50
C LEU A 7 -18.75 -16.05 -8.53
N GLU A 8 -18.90 -17.15 -9.26
CA GLU A 8 -17.98 -18.30 -9.21
C GLU A 8 -16.58 -18.00 -9.77
N GLU A 9 -16.43 -17.13 -10.77
CA GLU A 9 -15.12 -16.83 -11.39
C GLU A 9 -14.35 -15.69 -10.67
N GLY A 10 -15.07 -14.81 -9.96
CA GLY A 10 -14.48 -13.61 -9.36
C GLY A 10 -13.74 -13.86 -8.03
N TRP A 11 -14.19 -14.83 -7.23
CA TRP A 11 -13.61 -15.11 -5.92
C TRP A 11 -12.24 -15.76 -6.02
N SER A 12 -12.05 -16.70 -6.95
CA SER A 12 -10.74 -17.32 -7.19
C SER A 12 -9.71 -16.28 -7.64
N THR A 13 -10.11 -15.36 -8.54
CA THR A 13 -9.24 -14.27 -8.99
C THR A 13 -8.88 -13.33 -7.85
N LEU A 14 -9.85 -12.95 -7.01
CA LEU A 14 -9.60 -12.12 -5.83
C LEU A 14 -8.65 -12.82 -4.85
N PHE A 15 -8.89 -14.10 -4.57
CA PHE A 15 -8.07 -14.88 -3.67
C PHE A 15 -6.62 -14.98 -4.15
N ILE A 16 -6.40 -15.26 -5.45
CA ILE A 16 -5.06 -15.32 -6.03
C ILE A 16 -4.37 -13.95 -5.93
N LEU A 17 -5.07 -12.86 -6.30
CA LEU A 17 -4.51 -11.51 -6.24
C LEU A 17 -4.16 -11.10 -4.81
N TRP A 18 -5.05 -11.39 -3.86
CA TRP A 18 -4.79 -11.16 -2.44
C TRP A 18 -3.62 -12.02 -1.95
N ALA A 19 -3.60 -13.32 -2.24
CA ALA A 19 -2.55 -14.23 -1.81
C ALA A 19 -1.18 -13.82 -2.35
N MET A 20 -1.08 -13.43 -3.63
CA MET A 20 0.16 -12.93 -4.23
C MET A 20 0.70 -11.70 -3.49
N LEU A 21 -0.15 -10.71 -3.22
CA LEU A 21 0.27 -9.50 -2.51
C LEU A 21 0.52 -9.74 -1.02
N PHE A 22 -0.25 -10.61 -0.39
CA PHE A 22 -0.05 -11.02 0.99
C PHE A 22 1.29 -11.74 1.15
N VAL A 23 1.59 -12.72 0.30
CA VAL A 23 2.89 -13.43 0.34
C VAL A 23 4.04 -12.45 0.07
N SER A 24 3.91 -11.56 -0.91
CA SER A 24 4.94 -10.56 -1.22
C SER A 24 5.18 -9.57 -0.06
N SER A 25 4.11 -9.08 0.55
CA SER A 25 4.20 -8.19 1.72
C SER A 25 4.69 -8.92 2.96
N TYR A 26 4.34 -10.18 3.14
CA TYR A 26 4.82 -11.00 4.24
C TYR A 26 6.31 -11.29 4.11
N ALA A 27 6.79 -11.62 2.90
CA ALA A 27 8.21 -11.77 2.61
C ALA A 27 9.01 -10.51 2.96
N MET A 28 8.45 -9.32 2.70
CA MET A 28 9.06 -8.05 3.12
C MET A 28 9.23 -7.95 4.64
N THR A 29 8.32 -8.53 5.44
CA THR A 29 8.49 -8.57 6.90
C THR A 29 9.59 -9.53 7.34
N GLN A 30 9.80 -10.62 6.59
CA GLN A 30 10.83 -11.62 6.87
C GLN A 30 12.23 -11.18 6.40
N ALA A 31 12.31 -10.18 5.52
CA ALA A 31 13.58 -9.58 5.11
C ALA A 31 14.30 -8.84 6.25
N ASP A 32 13.57 -8.57 7.35
CA ASP A 32 14.08 -7.99 8.60
C ASP A 32 15.01 -6.77 8.41
N LEU A 33 14.69 -5.95 7.41
CA LEU A 33 15.52 -4.82 7.03
C LEU A 33 15.50 -3.74 8.12
N ILE A 34 14.32 -3.46 8.69
CA ILE A 34 14.05 -2.40 9.67
C ILE A 34 12.81 -2.80 10.50
N ASP A 35 12.76 -2.39 11.76
CA ASP A 35 11.58 -2.52 12.62
C ASP A 35 10.33 -1.89 12.01
N GLY A 36 9.16 -2.44 12.31
CA GLY A 36 7.86 -1.87 11.91
C GLY A 36 7.31 -2.35 10.57
N LEU A 37 8.03 -3.19 9.81
CA LEU A 37 7.55 -3.75 8.52
C LEU A 37 6.30 -4.63 8.67
N HIS A 38 5.99 -5.10 9.88
CA HIS A 38 4.80 -5.92 10.18
C HIS A 38 3.46 -5.24 9.82
N VAL A 39 3.42 -3.92 9.58
CA VAL A 39 2.21 -3.23 9.11
C VAL A 39 1.92 -3.46 7.62
N ILE A 40 2.93 -3.81 6.82
CA ILE A 40 2.82 -3.90 5.35
C ILE A 40 1.80 -4.96 4.91
N PRO A 41 1.73 -6.18 5.49
CA PRO A 41 0.71 -7.16 5.12
C PRO A 41 -0.73 -6.67 5.31
N LEU A 42 -0.96 -5.89 6.38
CA LEU A 42 -2.27 -5.28 6.63
C LEU A 42 -2.58 -4.18 5.60
N VAL A 43 -1.59 -3.35 5.26
CA VAL A 43 -1.71 -2.33 4.19
C VAL A 43 -2.00 -2.98 2.84
N ALA A 44 -1.26 -4.03 2.47
CA ALA A 44 -1.46 -4.75 1.21
C ALA A 44 -2.86 -5.39 1.15
N THR A 45 -3.28 -6.04 2.23
CA THR A 45 -4.60 -6.68 2.32
C THR A 45 -5.72 -5.65 2.16
N THR A 46 -5.68 -4.59 2.95
CA THR A 46 -6.70 -3.53 2.91
C THR A 46 -6.72 -2.82 1.56
N ALA A 47 -5.57 -2.62 0.91
CA ALA A 47 -5.49 -2.05 -0.43
C ALA A 47 -6.20 -2.89 -1.50
N VAL A 48 -6.06 -4.22 -1.45
CA VAL A 48 -6.75 -5.14 -2.36
C VAL A 48 -8.26 -5.03 -2.19
N PHE A 49 -8.74 -5.06 -0.94
CA PHE A 49 -10.17 -4.94 -0.67
C PHE A 49 -10.71 -3.55 -1.01
N ALA A 50 -9.99 -2.48 -0.68
CA ALA A 50 -10.35 -1.12 -1.07
C ALA A 50 -10.42 -0.98 -2.60
N GLY A 51 -9.44 -1.53 -3.32
CA GLY A 51 -9.42 -1.57 -4.78
C GLY A 51 -10.59 -2.35 -5.36
N LEU A 52 -10.95 -3.50 -4.80
CA LEU A 52 -12.15 -4.27 -5.19
C LEU A 52 -13.44 -3.46 -4.98
N LEU A 53 -13.60 -2.85 -3.80
CA LEU A 53 -14.78 -2.06 -3.46
C LEU A 53 -14.92 -0.85 -4.39
N LEU A 54 -13.84 -0.11 -4.61
CA LEU A 54 -13.82 1.04 -5.52
C LEU A 54 -14.01 0.59 -6.98
N ALA A 55 -13.44 -0.53 -7.39
CA ALA A 55 -13.61 -1.12 -8.72
C ALA A 55 -15.09 -1.41 -9.03
N LYS A 56 -15.79 -2.00 -8.06
CA LYS A 56 -17.23 -2.34 -8.18
C LYS A 56 -18.17 -1.18 -7.86
N SER A 57 -17.64 -0.07 -7.33
CA SER A 57 -18.45 1.11 -6.99
C SER A 57 -18.95 1.85 -8.24
N ARG A 58 -20.05 2.58 -8.07
CA ARG A 58 -20.61 3.49 -9.09
C ARG A 58 -19.81 4.79 -9.30
N PHE A 59 -18.74 5.03 -8.54
CA PHE A 59 -17.95 6.26 -8.64
C PHE A 59 -17.29 6.40 -10.01
N SER A 60 -17.03 7.62 -10.46
CA SER A 60 -16.19 7.82 -11.66
C SER A 60 -14.76 7.31 -11.40
N PRO A 61 -13.99 6.92 -12.43
CA PRO A 61 -12.58 6.54 -12.27
C PRO A 61 -11.75 7.55 -11.48
N SER A 62 -11.87 8.85 -11.80
CA SER A 62 -11.15 9.92 -11.10
C SER A 62 -11.52 10.01 -9.63
N THR A 63 -12.83 9.91 -9.31
CA THR A 63 -13.30 9.92 -7.92
C THR A 63 -12.79 8.70 -7.14
N ALA A 64 -12.76 7.52 -7.77
CA ALA A 64 -12.25 6.32 -7.14
C ALA A 64 -10.74 6.41 -6.87
N HIS A 65 -9.95 6.93 -7.81
CA HIS A 65 -8.52 7.18 -7.62
C HIS A 65 -8.26 8.20 -6.51
N LEU A 66 -9.05 9.29 -6.46
CA LEU A 66 -8.97 10.29 -5.40
C LEU A 66 -9.27 9.70 -4.03
N PHE A 67 -10.33 8.89 -3.90
CA PHE A 67 -10.63 8.21 -2.65
C PHE A 67 -9.53 7.22 -2.26
N SER A 68 -9.02 6.42 -3.20
CA SER A 68 -7.90 5.52 -2.92
C SER A 68 -6.67 6.27 -2.40
N PHE A 69 -6.36 7.42 -2.98
CA PHE A 69 -5.25 8.26 -2.52
C PHE A 69 -5.48 8.76 -1.09
N ILE A 70 -6.66 9.32 -0.80
CA ILE A 70 -6.98 9.86 0.54
C ILE A 70 -6.99 8.75 1.59
N TYR A 71 -7.68 7.64 1.34
CA TYR A 71 -7.76 6.52 2.29
C TYR A 71 -6.41 5.80 2.46
N GLY A 72 -5.61 5.70 1.40
CA GLY A 72 -4.27 5.14 1.48
C GLY A 72 -3.34 5.98 2.33
N LEU A 73 -3.34 7.30 2.10
CA LEU A 73 -2.56 8.22 2.90
C LEU A 73 -2.96 8.15 4.37
N PHE A 74 -4.26 8.20 4.65
CA PHE A 74 -4.78 8.06 6.01
C PHE A 74 -4.35 6.75 6.66
N LEU A 75 -4.58 5.61 6.00
CA LEU A 75 -4.30 4.29 6.57
C LEU A 75 -2.81 4.09 6.84
N VAL A 76 -1.95 4.47 5.88
CA VAL A 76 -0.49 4.32 6.04
C VAL A 76 0.01 5.16 7.20
N PHE A 77 -0.37 6.44 7.27
CA PHE A 77 0.07 7.30 8.38
C PHE A 77 -0.50 6.83 9.72
N TRP A 78 -1.76 6.38 9.74
CA TRP A 78 -2.38 5.83 10.94
C TRP A 78 -1.64 4.60 11.46
N LEU A 79 -1.43 3.59 10.61
CA LEU A 79 -0.76 2.34 11.00
C LEU A 79 0.69 2.59 11.41
N VAL A 80 1.44 3.38 10.64
CA VAL A 80 2.83 3.70 10.98
C VAL A 80 2.91 4.50 12.30
N SER A 81 1.98 5.44 12.54
CA SER A 81 1.97 6.20 13.81
C SER A 81 1.66 5.33 15.04
N SER A 82 1.07 4.16 14.85
CA SER A 82 0.79 3.20 15.92
C SER A 82 2.01 2.35 16.32
N LEU A 83 3.14 2.47 15.61
CA LEU A 83 4.37 1.73 15.89
C LEU A 83 5.09 2.25 17.14
N ASN A 84 4.80 1.66 18.30
CA ASN A 84 5.41 2.06 19.58
C ASN A 84 6.95 1.93 19.62
N VAL A 85 7.55 1.11 18.76
CA VAL A 85 9.02 1.01 18.66
C VAL A 85 9.69 2.33 18.22
N TYR A 86 8.95 3.21 17.52
CA TYR A 86 9.46 4.49 17.02
C TYR A 86 8.99 5.71 17.81
N PHE A 87 8.04 5.54 18.72
CA PHE A 87 7.40 6.65 19.42
C PHE A 87 7.30 6.38 20.92
N PRO A 88 7.74 7.33 21.77
CA PRO A 88 7.48 7.30 23.21
C PRO A 88 6.00 7.05 23.53
N GLU A 89 5.72 6.30 24.59
CA GLU A 89 4.35 5.97 25.00
C GLU A 89 3.54 7.22 25.38
N GLU A 90 4.20 8.25 25.90
CA GLU A 90 3.57 9.52 26.29
C GLU A 90 3.15 10.39 25.10
N MET A 91 3.68 10.13 23.89
CA MET A 91 3.35 10.92 22.70
C MET A 91 1.91 10.63 22.26
N THR A 92 1.08 11.68 22.24
CA THR A 92 -0.29 11.61 21.70
C THR A 92 -0.29 11.18 20.23
N ALA A 93 -1.36 10.49 19.80
CA ALA A 93 -1.51 10.05 18.41
C ALA A 93 -1.39 11.20 17.39
N ARG A 94 -1.93 12.38 17.73
CA ARG A 94 -1.79 13.59 16.92
C ARG A 94 -0.32 14.01 16.76
N ALA A 95 0.45 14.01 17.85
CA ALA A 95 1.87 14.37 17.81
C ALA A 95 2.68 13.38 16.97
N ARG A 96 2.39 12.08 17.07
CA ARG A 96 3.03 11.03 16.24
C ARG A 96 2.78 11.25 14.75
N VAL A 97 1.55 11.56 14.34
CA VAL A 97 1.22 11.85 12.94
C VAL A 97 1.92 13.12 12.45
N ILE A 98 1.99 14.17 13.27
CA ILE A 98 2.71 15.41 12.93
C ILE A 98 4.20 15.13 12.71
N ASP A 99 4.84 14.37 13.61
CA ASP A 99 6.24 13.95 13.47
C ASP A 99 6.48 13.18 12.16
N LEU A 100 5.60 12.24 11.81
CA LEU A 100 5.66 11.53 10.53
C LEU A 100 5.61 12.47 9.31
N ILE A 101 4.72 13.46 9.36
CA ILE A 101 4.58 14.46 8.28
C ILE A 101 5.87 15.29 8.17
N GLU A 102 6.43 15.74 9.29
CA GLU A 102 7.68 16.51 9.31
C GLU A 102 8.86 15.70 8.76
N ARG A 103 9.01 14.44 9.18
CA ARG A 103 10.01 13.52 8.63
C ARG A 103 9.84 13.32 7.13
N GLN A 104 8.60 13.16 6.67
CA GLN A 104 8.31 12.98 5.25
C GLN A 104 8.70 14.22 4.43
N PHE A 105 8.43 15.43 4.92
CA PHE A 105 8.87 16.67 4.28
C PHE A 105 10.39 16.87 4.34
N ALA A 106 11.04 16.48 5.43
CA ALA A 106 12.50 16.52 5.54
C ALA A 106 13.15 15.56 4.55
N TRP A 107 12.61 14.35 4.40
CA TRP A 107 13.06 13.38 3.41
C TRP A 107 12.87 13.89 1.97
N LEU A 108 11.69 14.44 1.64
CA LEU A 108 11.42 15.02 0.31
C LEU A 108 12.44 16.13 -0.04
N ARG A 109 12.72 17.04 0.90
CA ARG A 109 13.73 18.10 0.70
C ARG A 109 15.11 17.51 0.43
N LYS A 110 15.52 16.47 1.16
CA LYS A 110 16.80 15.78 0.92
C LYS A 110 16.83 15.09 -0.45
N ALA A 111 15.74 14.44 -0.84
CA ALA A 111 15.65 13.73 -2.12
C ALA A 111 15.84 14.68 -3.32
N PHE A 112 15.19 15.86 -3.30
CA PHE A 112 15.38 16.87 -4.35
C PHE A 112 16.71 17.63 -4.25
N GLY A 113 17.33 17.68 -3.06
CA GLY A 113 18.63 18.29 -2.84
C GLY A 113 19.83 17.37 -3.12
N GLY A 114 19.62 16.13 -3.58
CA GLY A 114 20.70 15.16 -3.83
C GLY A 114 21.27 14.50 -2.56
N GLY A 115 20.61 14.67 -1.42
CA GLY A 115 20.98 14.03 -0.17
C GLY A 115 20.44 12.61 -0.03
N THR A 116 20.95 11.87 0.96
CA THR A 116 20.43 10.56 1.35
C THR A 116 19.76 10.63 2.72
N SER A 117 18.83 9.69 2.98
CA SER A 117 18.20 9.53 4.30
C SER A 117 18.37 8.10 4.77
N ARG A 118 18.65 7.93 6.06
CA ARG A 118 18.73 6.63 6.75
C ARG A 118 17.60 6.47 7.78
N ASP A 119 16.51 7.22 7.59
CA ASP A 119 15.35 7.13 8.48
C ASP A 119 14.56 5.87 8.13
N GLY A 120 14.62 4.88 9.03
CA GLY A 120 13.93 3.61 8.84
C GLY A 120 12.41 3.75 8.85
N LEU A 121 11.86 4.75 9.54
CA LEU A 121 10.42 4.99 9.57
C LEU A 121 9.92 5.51 8.22
N ILE A 122 10.73 6.30 7.52
CA ILE A 122 10.44 6.72 6.15
C ILE A 122 10.43 5.52 5.20
N PHE A 123 11.37 4.58 5.36
CA PHE A 123 11.35 3.35 4.58
C PHE A 123 10.06 2.55 4.80
N VAL A 124 9.59 2.42 6.05
CA VAL A 124 8.31 1.76 6.35
C VAL A 124 7.12 2.49 5.70
N ILE A 125 7.07 3.84 5.76
CA ILE A 125 6.01 4.63 5.12
C ILE A 125 6.01 4.44 3.60
N GLN A 126 7.16 4.59 2.95
CA GLN A 126 7.27 4.50 1.50
C GLN A 126 6.95 3.08 1.00
N THR A 127 7.46 2.06 1.69
CA THR A 127 7.18 0.66 1.33
C THR A 127 5.70 0.34 1.53
N SER A 128 5.08 0.80 2.62
CA SER A 128 3.64 0.67 2.85
C SER A 128 2.83 1.37 1.76
N ALA A 129 3.20 2.59 1.37
CA ALA A 129 2.55 3.33 0.29
C ALA A 129 2.67 2.61 -1.06
N ILE A 130 3.83 2.00 -1.36
CA ILE A 130 4.02 1.18 -2.55
C ILE A 130 3.07 -0.02 -2.53
N PHE A 131 3.00 -0.77 -1.43
CA PHE A 131 2.08 -1.91 -1.31
C PHE A 131 0.60 -1.48 -1.39
N TRP A 132 0.26 -0.30 -0.89
CA TRP A 132 -1.08 0.26 -1.07
C TRP A 132 -1.38 0.51 -2.56
N LEU A 133 -0.49 1.20 -3.26
CA LEU A 133 -0.66 1.50 -4.68
C LEU A 133 -0.72 0.23 -5.53
N LEU A 134 0.11 -0.78 -5.22
CA LEU A 134 0.09 -2.08 -5.88
C LEU A 134 -1.24 -2.81 -5.64
N GLY A 135 -1.68 -2.94 -4.39
CA GLY A 135 -2.92 -3.64 -4.06
C GLY A 135 -4.16 -2.99 -4.65
N TYR A 136 -4.25 -1.67 -4.54
CA TYR A 136 -5.32 -0.91 -5.15
C TYR A 136 -5.32 -1.06 -6.68
N SER A 137 -4.17 -0.83 -7.33
CA SER A 137 -4.08 -0.86 -8.80
C SER A 137 -4.33 -2.25 -9.35
N ALA A 138 -3.77 -3.29 -8.73
CA ALA A 138 -3.99 -4.67 -9.12
C ALA A 138 -5.49 -5.01 -9.08
N ALA A 139 -6.18 -4.71 -7.99
CA ALA A 139 -7.62 -4.97 -7.88
C ALA A 139 -8.43 -4.11 -8.88
N TRP A 140 -8.08 -2.83 -9.05
CA TRP A 140 -8.76 -1.93 -9.99
C TRP A 140 -8.69 -2.41 -11.45
N PHE A 141 -7.50 -2.75 -11.92
CA PHE A 141 -7.27 -3.25 -13.28
C PHE A 141 -7.74 -4.69 -13.50
N THR A 142 -7.99 -5.44 -12.42
CA THR A 142 -8.58 -6.77 -12.51
C THR A 142 -10.10 -6.70 -12.61
N PHE A 143 -10.75 -5.89 -11.79
CA PHE A 143 -12.21 -5.94 -11.63
C PHE A 143 -12.99 -4.85 -12.36
N ARG A 144 -12.38 -3.71 -12.74
CA ARG A 144 -13.11 -2.61 -13.38
C ARG A 144 -12.68 -2.34 -14.81
N VAL A 145 -11.38 -2.33 -15.06
CA VAL A 145 -10.82 -2.06 -16.40
C VAL A 145 -9.85 -3.20 -16.71
N PRO A 146 -10.32 -4.35 -17.22
CA PRO A 146 -9.50 -5.54 -17.47
C PRO A 146 -8.38 -5.20 -18.48
N ARG A 147 -7.26 -4.75 -17.94
CA ARG A 147 -6.00 -4.48 -18.63
C ARG A 147 -4.90 -5.15 -17.83
N LEU A 148 -4.94 -6.48 -17.83
CA LEU A 148 -4.04 -7.39 -17.08
C LEU A 148 -2.58 -6.93 -17.08
N TRP A 149 -2.07 -6.49 -18.23
CA TRP A 149 -0.68 -6.04 -18.39
C TRP A 149 -0.28 -4.82 -17.55
N ARG A 150 -1.21 -3.92 -17.20
CA ARG A 150 -0.91 -2.75 -16.35
C ARG A 150 -0.88 -3.07 -14.85
N ALA A 151 -1.42 -4.21 -14.43
CA ALA A 151 -1.34 -4.70 -13.05
C ALA A 151 -0.12 -5.62 -12.83
N ILE A 152 0.17 -6.49 -13.80
CA ILE A 152 1.21 -7.52 -13.67
C ILE A 152 2.62 -6.89 -13.73
N VAL A 153 2.86 -5.98 -14.66
CA VAL A 153 4.21 -5.42 -14.90
C VAL A 153 4.75 -4.65 -13.68
N PRO A 154 4.02 -3.72 -13.04
CA PRO A 154 4.54 -3.00 -11.86
C PRO A 154 4.76 -3.92 -10.66
N THR A 155 3.85 -4.87 -10.42
CA THR A 155 3.92 -5.78 -9.27
C THR A 155 5.07 -6.78 -9.43
N GLY A 156 5.28 -7.29 -10.65
CA GLY A 156 6.43 -8.16 -10.97
C GLY A 156 7.77 -7.43 -10.86
N LEU A 157 7.85 -6.15 -11.24
CA LEU A 157 9.06 -5.36 -11.08
C LEU A 157 9.44 -5.17 -9.61
N VAL A 158 8.46 -4.94 -8.73
CA VAL A 158 8.71 -4.84 -7.28
C VAL A 158 9.21 -6.16 -6.70
N LEU A 159 8.62 -7.29 -7.10
CA LEU A 159 9.12 -8.62 -6.71
C LEU A 159 10.56 -8.86 -7.18
N LEU A 160 10.91 -8.51 -8.42
CA LEU A 160 12.27 -8.65 -8.93
C LEU A 160 13.28 -7.81 -8.13
N SER A 161 12.91 -6.59 -7.71
CA SER A 161 13.79 -5.77 -6.87
C SER A 161 14.02 -6.34 -5.47
N VAL A 162 13.07 -7.12 -4.93
CA VAL A 162 13.19 -7.75 -3.60
C VAL A 162 14.05 -9.02 -3.66
N VAL A 163 14.04 -9.76 -4.77
CA VAL A 163 14.79 -11.03 -4.91
C VAL A 163 16.26 -10.81 -5.29
N TYR A 164 16.58 -9.67 -5.92
CA TYR A 164 17.95 -9.37 -6.39
C TYR A 164 18.78 -8.51 -5.43
N TYR A 165 18.29 -8.29 -4.20
CA TYR A 165 19.05 -7.74 -3.08
C TYR A 165 19.14 -8.77 -1.96
#